data_AF-A0A1F9VE86-F1
#
_entry.id   AF-A0A1F9VE86-F1
#
_cell.length_a   1.000
_cell.length_b   1.000
_cell.length_c   1.000
_cell.angle_alpha   90.00
_cell.angle_beta   90.00
_cell.angle_gamma   90.00
#
_symmetry.space_group_name_H-M   'P 1'
#
loop_
_entity.id
_entity.type
_entity.pdbx_description
1 polymer ?
#
loop_
_entity_poly.entity_id
_entity_poly.type
_entity_poly.pdbx_seq_one_letter_code
_entity_poly.pdbx_strand_id
1 'polypeptide(L)' 'MTGLELRARRHELGLTQVQLASALGVRSNTVARWERGELPMRPMADKLMALLCGRRRGKR' A
#
# COMPACT_ATOMS: atom_id res chain seq x y z
N MET A 1 -9.04 -3.15 -4.72
CA MET A 1 -7.67 -3.67 -4.54
C MET A 1 -7.69 -4.79 -3.51
N THR A 2 -7.13 -5.95 -3.82
CA THR A 2 -6.94 -7.10 -2.91
C THR A 2 -5.59 -7.00 -2.19
N GLY A 3 -5.39 -7.80 -1.13
CA GLY A 3 -4.11 -7.86 -0.43
C GLY A 3 -2.92 -8.24 -1.32
N LEU A 4 -3.16 -9.13 -2.28
CA LEU A 4 -2.16 -9.56 -3.25
C LEU A 4 -1.77 -8.44 -4.21
N GLU A 5 -2.76 -7.69 -4.71
CA GLU A 5 -2.52 -6.52 -5.56
C GLU A 5 -1.73 -5.44 -4.81
N LEU A 6 -2.05 -5.21 -3.53
CA LEU A 6 -1.30 -4.28 -2.68
C LEU A 6 0.17 -4.68 -2.57
N ARG A 7 0.42 -5.97 -2.28
CA ARG A 7 1.77 -6.52 -2.16
C ARG A 7 2.56 -6.33 -3.46
N ALA A 8 1.96 -6.66 -4.60
CA ALA A 8 2.58 -6.49 -5.91
C ALA A 8 2.97 -5.03 -6.16
N ARG A 9 2.05 -4.09 -5.97
CA ARG A 9 2.31 -2.65 -6.11
C ARG A 9 3.38 -2.13 -5.16
N ARG A 10 3.38 -2.61 -3.91
CA ARG A 10 4.41 -2.27 -2.93
C ARG A 10 5.80 -2.70 -3.43
N HIS A 11 5.91 -3.91 -3.98
CA HIS A 11 7.16 -4.42 -4.56
C HIS A 11 7.57 -3.67 -5.83
N GLU A 12 6.65 -3.34 -6.73
CA GLU A 12 6.91 -2.51 -7.92
C GLU A 12 7.52 -1.15 -7.56
N LEU A 13 7.12 -0.58 -6.42
CA LEU A 13 7.61 0.69 -5.90
C LEU A 13 8.88 0.56 -5.02
N GLY A 14 9.40 -0.66 -4.82
CA GLY A 14 10.56 -0.90 -3.96
C GLY A 14 10.31 -0.59 -2.48
N LEU A 15 9.05 -0.61 -2.03
CA LEU A 15 8.68 -0.26 -0.66
C LEU A 15 8.68 -1.50 0.24
N THR A 16 9.08 -1.31 1.49
CA THR A 16 8.82 -2.27 2.58
C THR A 16 7.43 -2.04 3.16
N GLN A 17 6.90 -3.02 3.90
CA GLN A 17 5.61 -2.87 4.59
C GLN A 17 5.64 -1.70 5.59
N VAL A 18 6.79 -1.44 6.23
CA VAL A 18 6.97 -0.32 7.16
C VAL A 18 6.93 1.02 6.44
N GLN A 19 7.62 1.15 5.29
CA GLN A 19 7.60 2.39 4.50
C GLN A 19 6.19 2.68 3.95
N LEU A 20 5.50 1.65 3.46
CA LEU A 20 4.11 1.79 3.03
C LEU A 20 3.20 2.17 4.20
N ALA A 21 3.35 1.53 5.37
CA ALA A 21 2.58 1.85 6.56
C ALA A 21 2.81 3.30 7.02
N SER A 22 4.06 3.76 7.03
CA SER A 22 4.43 5.15 7.34
C SER A 22 3.78 6.14 6.38
N ALA A 23 3.83 5.86 5.07
CA ALA A 23 3.19 6.70 4.05
C ALA A 23 1.66 6.78 4.20
N LEU A 24 1.05 5.74 4.75
CA LEU A 24 -0.40 5.66 4.98
C LEU A 24 -0.81 6.12 6.40
N GLY A 25 0.13 6.32 7.32
CA GLY A 25 -0.16 6.63 8.72
C GLY A 25 -0.78 5.46 9.49
N VAL A 26 -0.44 4.21 9.13
CA VAL A 26 -0.91 3.00 9.81
C VAL A 26 0.25 2.22 10.42
N ARG A 27 -0.05 1.19 11.21
CA ARG A 27 0.98 0.26 11.72
C ARG A 27 1.40 -0.72 10.61
N SER A 28 2.65 -1.15 10.61
CA SER A 28 3.16 -2.16 9.66
C SER A 28 2.37 -3.47 9.71
N ASN A 29 1.93 -3.89 10.90
CA ASN A 29 1.08 -5.08 11.07
C ASN A 29 -0.26 -4.92 10.34
N THR A 30 -0.83 -3.71 10.28
CA THR A 30 -2.05 -3.44 9.50
C THR A 30 -1.83 -3.73 8.02
N VAL A 31 -0.70 -3.31 7.46
CA VAL A 31 -0.32 -3.61 6.07
C VAL A 31 -0.13 -5.11 5.87
N ALA A 32 0.55 -5.79 6.79
CA ALA A 32 0.75 -7.24 6.70
C ALA A 32 -0.58 -8.02 6.73
N ARG A 33 -1.54 -7.60 7.57
CA ARG A 33 -2.90 -8.18 7.63
C ARG A 33 -3.70 -7.90 6.36
N TRP A 34 -3.56 -6.71 5.75
CA TRP A 34 -4.15 -6.42 4.45
C TRP A 34 -3.58 -7.33 3.36
N GLU A 35 -2.26 -7.47 3.29
CA GLU A 35 -1.59 -8.32 2.28
C GLU A 35 -1.99 -9.81 2.41
N ARG A 36 -2.27 -10.29 3.63
CA ARG A 36 -2.76 -11.65 3.90
C ARG A 36 -4.27 -11.81 3.73
N GLY A 37 -5.03 -10.73 3.52
CA GLY A 37 -6.48 -10.77 3.41
C GLY A 37 -7.24 -10.94 4.74
N GLU A 38 -6.55 -10.82 5.87
CA GLU A 38 -7.14 -10.96 7.22
C GLU A 38 -7.96 -9.72 7.66
N LEU A 39 -7.79 -8.60 6.97
CA LEU A 39 -8.49 -7.36 7.26
C LEU A 39 -8.94 -6.69 5.94
N PRO A 40 -10.20 -6.27 5.82
CA PRO A 40 -10.67 -5.54 4.64
C PRO A 40 -10.07 -4.12 4.59
N MET A 41 -9.56 -3.70 3.42
CA MET A 41 -8.99 -2.37 3.15
C MET A 41 -10.03 -1.22 3.05
N ARG A 42 -11.22 -1.42 3.61
CA ARG A 42 -12.46 -0.71 3.20
C ARG A 42 -12.53 0.81 3.44
N PRO A 43 -11.79 1.46 4.35
CA PRO A 43 -11.80 2.93 4.43
C PRO A 43 -10.54 3.62 3.86
N MET A 44 -9.51 2.88 3.43
CA MET A 44 -8.21 3.48 3.04
C MET A 44 -7.81 3.21 1.59
N ALA A 45 -8.63 2.48 0.83
CA ALA A 45 -8.36 2.12 -0.55
C ALA A 45 -8.14 3.34 -1.46
N ASP A 46 -8.88 4.44 -1.24
CA ASP A 46 -8.73 5.66 -2.03
C ASP A 46 -7.39 6.36 -1.79
N LYS A 47 -6.99 6.50 -0.52
CA LYS A 47 -5.69 7.09 -0.14
C LYS A 47 -4.54 6.23 -0.65
N LEU A 48 -4.72 4.92 -0.63
CA LEU A 48 -3.77 3.96 -1.18
C LEU A 48 -3.65 4.08 -2.70
N MET A 49 -4.77 4.13 -3.42
CA MET A 49 -4.80 4.33 -4.86
C MET A 49 -4.18 5.67 -5.26
N ALA A 50 -4.44 6.74 -4.51
CA ALA A 50 -3.82 8.05 -4.74
C ALA A 50 -2.29 8.00 -4.58
N LEU A 51 -1.79 7.28 -3.57
CA LEU A 51 -0.36 7.15 -3.30
C LEU A 51 0.35 6.26 -4.34
N LEU A 52 -0.33 5.20 -4.80
CA LEU A 52 0.18 4.26 -5.80
C LEU A 52 0.08 4.80 -7.23
N CYS A 53 -1.01 5.49 -7.60
CA CYS A 53 -1.17 6.11 -8.93
C CYS A 53 -0.43 7.46 -9.05
N GLY A 54 -0.25 8.20 -7.94
CA GLY A 54 0.35 9.53 -7.95
C GLY A 54 1.87 9.56 -8.19
N ARG A 55 2.56 8.42 -8.09
CA ARG A 55 4.02 8.33 -8.28
C ARG A 55 4.44 8.03 -9.72
N ARG A 56 3.54 8.14 -10.71
CA ARG A 56 3.90 8.28 -12.12
C ARG A 56 4.26 9.75 -12.43
N ARG A 57 5.27 10.29 -11.75
CA ARG A 57 5.98 11.48 -12.23
C ARG A 57 7.45 11.12 -12.27
N GLY A 58 7.92 10.89 -13.49
CA GLY A 58 9.34 10.80 -13.79
C GLY A 58 10.06 11.96 -13.14
N LYS A 59 11.07 11.65 -12.34
CA LYS A 59 12.15 12.58 -12.07
C LYS A 59 13.00 12.56 -13.33
N ARG A 60 12.78 13.58 -14.15
CA ARG A 60 13.68 14.02 -15.22
C ARG A 60 14.88 14.71 -14.57
#